data_AF-A0A535NX66-F1
#
_entry.id   AF-A0A535NX66-F1
#
_cell.length_a   1.000
_cell.length_b   1.000
_cell.length_c   1.000
_cell.angle_alpha   90.00
_cell.angle_beta   90.00
_cell.angle_gamma   90.00
#
_symmetry.space_group_name_H-M   'P 1'
#
loop_
_entity.id
_entity.type
_entity.pdbx_description
1 polymer ?
#
loop_
_entity_poly.entity_id
_entity_poly.type
_entity_poly.pdbx_seq_one_letter_code
_entity_poly.pdbx_strand_id
1 'polypeptide(L)'
;MEDFARQHDLLIERYRRGKPAWELRFARRVGGEAVITVSYRERTGHVLDVSVTWWVDDREAHTRRLRSEKVGVYDRRVMPTELRQRLVAALAMVDRWTPVDLGPPHGPFKAWPDSPAGATLRSR
;
A
#
# COMPACT_ATOMS: atom_id res chain seq x y z
N MET A 1 0.44 -3.15 -14.48
CA MET A 1 0.05 -2.80 -13.10
C MET A 1 -1.38 -3.21 -12.86
N GLU A 2 -2.32 -2.71 -13.67
CA GLU A 2 -3.73 -3.08 -13.63
C GLU A 2 -3.97 -4.59 -13.78
N ASP A 3 -3.26 -5.26 -14.69
CA ASP A 3 -3.37 -6.72 -14.82
C ASP A 3 -2.89 -7.47 -13.58
N PHE A 4 -1.84 -6.97 -12.92
CA PHE A 4 -1.36 -7.56 -11.66
C PHE A 4 -2.40 -7.36 -10.55
N ALA A 5 -2.95 -6.15 -10.43
CA ALA A 5 -4.00 -5.86 -9.46
C ALA A 5 -5.22 -6.77 -9.67
N ARG A 6 -5.69 -6.91 -10.93
CA ARG A 6 -6.80 -7.78 -11.30
C ARG A 6 -6.52 -9.26 -10.97
N GLN A 7 -5.32 -9.75 -11.29
CA GLN A 7 -4.95 -11.14 -11.04
C GLN A 7 -4.90 -11.50 -9.54
N HIS A 8 -4.68 -10.51 -8.68
CA HIS A 8 -4.54 -10.69 -7.23
C HIS A 8 -5.70 -10.08 -6.43
N ASP A 9 -6.80 -9.72 -7.09
CA ASP A 9 -7.98 -9.08 -6.49
C ASP A 9 -7.66 -7.85 -5.62
N LEU A 10 -6.74 -7.00 -6.10
CA LEU A 10 -6.29 -5.79 -5.43
C LEU A 10 -7.04 -4.57 -5.94
N LEU A 11 -7.40 -3.66 -5.03
CA LEU A 11 -7.86 -2.32 -5.41
C LEU A 11 -6.65 -1.49 -5.87
N ILE A 12 -6.70 -0.95 -7.07
CA ILE A 12 -5.64 -0.10 -7.62
C ILE A 12 -6.06 1.37 -7.64
N GLU A 13 -5.24 2.23 -7.04
CA GLU A 13 -5.36 3.67 -7.13
C GLU A 13 -4.15 4.25 -7.87
N ARG A 14 -4.39 5.15 -8.82
CA ARG A 14 -3.35 5.84 -9.58
C ARG A 14 -3.40 7.33 -9.32
N TYR A 15 -2.29 7.91 -8.89
CA TYR A 15 -2.21 9.35 -8.66
C TYR A 15 -1.43 10.04 -9.79
N ARG A 16 -1.96 11.17 -10.28
CA ARG A 16 -1.38 11.88 -11.44
C ARG A 16 -0.25 12.85 -11.06
N ARG A 17 -0.21 13.42 -9.84
CA ARG A 17 0.83 14.38 -9.39
C ARG A 17 1.01 14.37 -7.87
N GLY A 18 2.24 14.57 -7.39
CA GLY A 18 2.60 14.86 -5.98
C GLY A 18 2.37 13.74 -4.97
N LYS A 19 2.09 12.51 -5.44
CA LYS A 19 1.64 11.35 -4.65
C LYS A 19 2.30 10.07 -5.20
N PRO A 20 2.26 8.93 -4.50
CA PRO A 20 2.73 7.65 -5.04
C PRO A 20 2.16 7.38 -6.43
N ALA A 21 2.97 6.84 -7.32
CA ALA A 21 2.57 6.56 -8.69
C ALA A 21 1.40 5.56 -8.74
N TRP A 22 1.42 4.55 -7.86
CA TRP A 22 0.34 3.60 -7.64
C TRP A 22 0.25 3.17 -6.18
N GLU A 23 -0.97 2.90 -5.74
CA GLU A 23 -1.26 2.13 -4.53
C GLU A 23 -2.07 0.88 -4.90
N LEU A 24 -1.69 -0.26 -4.33
CA LEU A 24 -2.42 -1.53 -4.44
C LEU A 24 -2.90 -1.91 -3.04
N ARG A 25 -4.20 -1.74 -2.78
CA ARG A 25 -4.82 -1.92 -1.47
C ARG A 25 -5.61 -3.21 -1.38
N PHE A 26 -5.59 -3.83 -0.21
CA PHE A 26 -6.35 -5.04 0.08
C PHE A 26 -6.54 -5.25 1.59
N ALA A 27 -7.68 -5.85 1.95
CA ALA A 27 -7.92 -6.30 3.32
C ALA A 27 -7.14 -7.60 3.59
N ARG A 28 -6.62 -7.76 4.81
CA ARG A 28 -5.95 -9.01 5.21
C ARG A 28 -6.89 -9.92 5.99
N ARG A 29 -6.74 -11.24 5.81
CA ARG A 29 -7.50 -12.26 6.56
C ARG A 29 -7.26 -12.21 8.08
N VAL A 30 -6.05 -11.81 8.48
CA VAL A 30 -5.67 -11.61 9.89
C VAL A 30 -6.12 -10.26 10.45
N GLY A 31 -6.94 -9.50 9.70
CA GLY A 31 -7.45 -8.19 10.06
C GLY A 31 -6.59 -7.03 9.54
N GLY A 32 -7.22 -5.85 9.49
CA GLY A 32 -6.60 -4.63 9.00
C GLY A 32 -6.49 -4.54 7.47
N GLU A 33 -5.81 -3.49 7.03
CA GLU A 33 -5.64 -3.16 5.62
C GLU A 33 -4.15 -3.07 5.28
N ALA A 34 -3.79 -3.56 4.10
CA ALA A 34 -2.45 -3.50 3.57
C ALA A 34 -2.42 -2.74 2.24
N VAL A 35 -1.29 -2.06 2.00
CA VAL A 35 -1.03 -1.36 0.75
C VAL A 35 0.38 -1.66 0.27
N ILE A 36 0.51 -1.94 -1.03
CA ILE A 36 1.78 -1.85 -1.73
C ILE A 36 1.83 -0.49 -2.42
N THR A 37 2.80 0.33 -2.03
CA THR A 37 2.98 1.68 -2.53
C THR A 37 4.15 1.71 -3.49
N VAL A 38 3.90 2.16 -4.72
CA VAL A 38 4.91 2.41 -5.74
C VAL A 38 5.05 3.92 -5.90
N SER A 39 6.17 4.50 -5.48
CA SER A 39 6.39 5.95 -5.48
C SER A 39 7.57 6.36 -6.34
N TYR A 40 7.55 7.58 -6.87
CA TYR A 40 8.70 8.14 -7.57
C TYR A 40 9.79 8.49 -6.56
N ARG A 41 10.99 7.91 -6.74
CA ARG A 41 12.15 8.22 -5.90
C ARG A 41 12.80 9.56 -6.28
N GLU A 42 12.75 9.89 -7.56
CA GLU A 42 13.43 11.04 -8.16
C GLU A 42 12.52 11.78 -9.14
N ARG A 43 12.85 13.06 -9.39
CA ARG A 43 12.04 13.97 -10.22
C ARG A 43 11.92 13.54 -11.68
N THR A 44 12.93 12.87 -12.21
CA THR A 44 12.95 12.28 -13.57
C THR A 44 11.92 11.16 -13.72
N GLY A 45 11.54 10.53 -12.61
CA GLY A 45 10.52 9.50 -12.56
C GLY A 45 10.91 8.17 -13.19
N HIS A 46 12.21 7.94 -13.42
CA HIS A 46 12.73 6.65 -13.91
C HIS A 46 12.83 5.63 -12.78
N VAL A 47 13.26 6.06 -11.59
CA VAL A 47 13.39 5.18 -10.44
C VAL A 47 12.16 5.25 -9.54
N LEU A 48 11.57 4.08 -9.26
CA LEU A 48 10.44 3.89 -8.40
C LEU A 48 10.85 3.12 -7.14
N ASP A 49 10.38 3.57 -5.97
CA ASP A 49 10.46 2.79 -4.74
C ASP A 49 9.21 1.93 -4.59
N VAL A 50 9.40 0.67 -4.18
CA VAL A 50 8.32 -0.24 -3.82
C VAL A 50 8.39 -0.48 -2.31
N SER A 51 7.30 -0.19 -1.62
CA SER A 51 7.15 -0.41 -0.19
C SER A 51 5.83 -1.11 0.10
N VAL A 52 5.77 -1.79 1.24
CA VAL A 52 4.54 -2.42 1.72
C VAL A 52 4.25 -1.95 3.13
N THR A 53 2.99 -1.63 3.40
CA THR A 53 2.52 -1.22 4.73
C THR A 53 1.30 -2.03 5.09
N TRP A 54 1.22 -2.46 6.34
CA TRP A 54 0.03 -3.08 6.93
C TRP A 54 -0.31 -2.35 8.22
N TRP A 55 -1.59 -2.06 8.42
CA TRP A 55 -2.08 -1.48 9.65
C TRP A 55 -3.39 -2.12 10.12
N VAL A 56 -3.60 -2.03 11.42
CA VAL A 56 -4.85 -2.40 12.10
C VAL A 56 -5.29 -1.19 12.90
N ASP A 57 -6.54 -0.78 12.68
CA ASP A 57 -7.18 0.32 13.39
C ASP A 57 -7.99 -0.22 14.57
N ASP A 58 -7.77 0.36 15.75
CA ASP A 58 -8.64 0.22 16.91
C ASP A 58 -9.59 1.42 16.91
N ARG A 59 -10.85 1.17 16.57
CA ARG A 59 -11.87 2.22 16.44
C ARG A 59 -12.36 2.72 17.79
N GLU A 60 -12.34 1.89 18.83
CA GLU A 60 -12.76 2.31 20.17
C GLU A 60 -11.69 3.20 20.79
N ALA A 61 -10.44 2.75 20.75
CA ALA A 61 -9.30 3.51 21.26
C ALA A 61 -8.85 4.66 20.32
N HIS A 62 -9.39 4.72 19.10
CA HIS A 62 -8.98 5.65 18.06
C HIS A 62 -7.48 5.57 17.72
N THR A 63 -6.90 4.37 17.76
CA THR A 63 -5.47 4.17 17.49
C THR A 63 -5.22 3.33 16.25
N ARG A 64 -4.00 3.39 15.72
CA ARG A 64 -3.51 2.55 14.62
C ARG A 64 -2.22 1.88 15.04
N ARG A 65 -2.13 0.57 14.84
CA ARG A 65 -0.86 -0.15 14.86
C ARG A 65 -0.45 -0.40 13.42
N LEU A 66 0.81 -0.18 13.07
CA LEU A 66 1.29 -0.36 11.70
C LEU A 66 2.69 -0.97 11.66
N ARG A 67 2.99 -1.57 10.51
CA ARG A 67 4.33 -1.93 10.08
C ARG A 67 4.49 -1.53 8.62
N SER A 68 5.65 -0.98 8.28
CA SER A 68 6.00 -0.59 6.92
C SER A 68 7.42 -1.04 6.61
N GLU A 69 7.66 -1.52 5.39
CA GLU A 69 8.97 -1.98 4.96
C GLU A 69 9.22 -1.66 3.48
N LYS A 70 10.45 -1.25 3.16
CA LYS A 70 10.87 -1.03 1.77
C LYS A 70 11.22 -2.39 1.15
N VAL A 71 10.50 -2.74 0.08
CA VAL A 71 10.70 -4.00 -0.64
C VAL A 71 11.85 -3.88 -1.64
N GLY A 72 12.02 -2.71 -2.23
CA GLY A 72 13.13 -2.45 -3.13
C GLY A 72 12.94 -1.23 -4.01
N VAL A 73 13.79 -1.17 -5.03
CA VAL A 73 13.83 -0.13 -6.05
C VAL A 73 13.60 -0.79 -7.40
N TYR A 74 12.89 -0.10 -8.29
CA TYR A 74 12.66 -0.51 -9.67
C TYR A 74 13.00 0.64 -10.61
N ASP A 75 13.92 0.41 -11.55
CA ASP A 75 14.22 1.35 -12.63
C ASP A 75 13.32 1.04 -13.83
N ARG A 76 12.48 1.98 -14.24
CA ARG A 76 11.54 1.81 -15.35
C ARG A 76 12.19 1.56 -16.71
N ARG A 77 13.50 1.73 -16.83
CA ARG A 77 14.28 1.45 -18.04
C ARG A 77 14.61 -0.04 -18.18
N VAL A 78 14.42 -0.84 -17.14
CA VAL A 78 14.61 -2.29 -17.18
C VAL A 78 13.33 -3.02 -17.58
N MET A 79 13.37 -4.35 -17.61
CA MET A 79 12.24 -5.17 -18.01
C MET A 79 11.05 -5.07 -17.03
N PRO A 80 9.80 -4.92 -17.51
CA PRO A 80 8.61 -4.85 -16.65
C PRO A 80 8.40 -6.04 -15.71
N THR A 81 9.00 -7.19 -16.02
CA THR A 81 8.99 -8.40 -15.19
C THR A 81 9.64 -8.18 -13.83
N GLU A 82 10.64 -7.29 -13.73
CA GLU A 82 11.28 -6.98 -12.45
C GLU A 82 10.31 -6.28 -11.49
N LEU A 83 9.52 -5.32 -11.98
CA LEU A 83 8.50 -4.68 -11.15
C LEU A 83 7.50 -5.72 -10.64
N ARG A 84 7.08 -6.64 -11.50
CA ARG A 84 6.16 -7.73 -11.11
C ARG A 84 6.77 -8.62 -10.02
N GLN A 85 8.05 -8.98 -10.12
CA GLN A 85 8.74 -9.75 -9.08
C GLN A 85 8.77 -9.01 -7.74
N ARG A 86 9.00 -7.68 -7.75
CA ARG A 86 8.96 -6.87 -6.52
C ARG A 86 7.56 -6.82 -5.91
N LEU A 87 6.51 -6.76 -6.71
CA LEU A 87 5.14 -6.79 -6.20
C LEU A 87 4.78 -8.15 -5.60
N VAL A 88 5.20 -9.26 -6.23
CA VAL A 88 5.04 -10.60 -5.65
C VAL A 88 5.80 -10.71 -4.32
N ALA A 89 7.04 -10.20 -4.27
CA ALA A 89 7.82 -10.18 -3.04
C ALA A 89 7.16 -9.33 -1.95
N ALA A 90 6.52 -8.21 -2.31
CA ALA A 90 5.77 -7.36 -1.39
C ALA A 90 4.55 -8.11 -0.80
N LEU A 91 3.79 -8.82 -1.64
CA LEU A 91 2.67 -9.66 -1.19
C LEU A 91 3.15 -10.77 -0.24
N ALA A 92 4.23 -11.47 -0.59
CA ALA A 92 4.80 -12.53 0.26
C ALA A 92 5.38 -11.98 1.57
N MET A 93 5.94 -10.76 1.55
CA MET A 93 6.47 -10.10 2.74
C MET A 93 5.36 -9.80 3.75
N VAL A 94 4.30 -9.12 3.32
CA VAL A 94 3.19 -8.78 4.21
C VAL A 94 2.39 -9.99 4.65
N ASP A 95 2.28 -11.04 3.82
CA ASP A 95 1.59 -12.27 4.21
C ASP A 95 2.24 -12.96 5.42
N ARG A 96 3.57 -12.87 5.54
CA ARG A 96 4.33 -13.41 6.69
C ARG A 96 4.18 -12.60 7.97
N TRP A 97 3.70 -11.35 7.90
CA TRP A 97 3.51 -10.54 9.10
C TRP A 97 2.27 -10.97 9.86
N THR A 98 2.40 -11.00 11.18
CA THR A 98 1.38 -11.34 12.17
C THR A 98 1.10 -10.13 13.08
N PRO A 99 -0.01 -10.13 13.86
CA PRO A 99 -0.32 -8.97 14.70
C PRO A 99 0.75 -8.59 15.73
N VAL A 100 1.68 -9.50 16.07
CA VAL A 100 2.81 -9.20 16.96
C VAL A 100 3.92 -8.41 16.28
N ASP A 101 3.97 -8.44 14.94
CA ASP A 101 4.93 -7.67 14.13
C ASP A 101 4.56 -6.18 14.02
N LEU A 102 3.32 -5.83 14.33
CA LEU A 102 2.86 -4.45 14.28
C LEU A 102 3.46 -3.65 15.45
N GLY A 103 3.87 -2.42 15.16
CA GLY A 103 4.40 -1.50 16.16
C GLY A 103 3.38 -1.14 17.26
N PRO A 104 3.80 -0.28 18.21
CA PRO A 104 2.91 0.20 19.26
C PRO A 104 1.74 0.99 18.66
N PRO A 105 0.61 1.10 19.38
CA PRO A 105 -0.52 1.90 18.94
C PRO A 105 -0.12 3.38 18.84
N HIS A 106 -0.45 3.99 17.71
CA HIS A 106 -0.28 5.43 17.45
C HIS A 106 -1.65 6.12 17.44
N GLY A 107 -1.75 7.33 18.00
CA GLY A 107 -3.00 8.05 18.16
C GLY A 107 -3.05 8.83 19.48
N PRO A 108 -4.25 9.23 19.94
CA PRO A 108 -5.55 9.03 19.29
C PRO A 108 -5.70 9.87 18.02
N PHE A 109 -6.28 9.30 16.98
CA PHE A 109 -6.67 10.02 15.78
C PHE A 109 -8.07 10.63 15.96
N LYS A 110 -8.40 11.64 15.15
CA LYS A 110 -9.79 12.13 15.05
C LYS A 110 -10.69 10.96 14.65
N ALA A 111 -11.91 10.94 15.19
CA ALA A 111 -12.92 9.94 14.86
C ALA A 111 -12.98 9.70 13.35
N TRP A 112 -12.89 8.43 12.97
CA TRP A 112 -12.99 8.04 11.57
C TRP A 112 -14.36 8.46 11.04
N PRO A 113 -14.44 9.20 9.92
CA PRO A 113 -15.72 9.36 9.23
C PRO A 113 -16.20 7.97 8.79
N ASP A 114 -17.51 7.69 8.89
CA ASP A 114 -18.11 6.39 8.56
C ASP A 114 -17.91 5.94 7.09
N SER A 115 -17.31 6.79 6.24
CA SER A 115 -17.03 6.49 4.84
C SER A 115 -15.56 6.12 4.62
N PRO A 116 -15.26 5.00 3.95
CA PRO A 116 -13.89 4.69 3.56
C PRO A 116 -13.37 5.80 2.64
N ALA A 117 -12.17 6.30 2.92
CA ALA A 117 -11.47 7.25 2.08
C ALA A 117 -11.19 6.58 0.73
N GLY A 118 -12.11 6.78 -0.23
CA GLY A 118 -12.18 6.05 -1.50
C GLY A 118 -13.59 6.01 -2.10
N ALA A 119 -14.64 6.31 -1.32
CA ALA A 119 -15.99 6.45 -1.86
C ALA A 119 -16.13 7.71 -2.74
N THR A 120 -15.92 7.52 -4.05
CA THR A 120 -16.30 8.41 -5.15
C THR A 120 -15.70 9.83 -5.17
N LEU A 121 -14.58 9.99 -5.86
CA LEU A 121 -14.37 11.23 -6.63
C LEU A 121 -15.17 11.09 -7.93
N ARG A 122 -16.36 11.70 -7.97
CA ARG A 122 -17.14 11.86 -9.20
C ARG A 122 -16.27 12.56 -10.24
N SER A 123 -16.03 11.89 -11.37
CA SER A 123 -15.51 12.51 -12.57
C SER A 123 -16.49 13.58 -13.03
N ARG A 124 -16.01 14.83 -13.12
CA ARG A 124 -16.57 15.82 -14.05
C ARG A 124 -15.79 15.72 -15.36
#